data_AF-A0A317SXM8-F1
#
_entry.id   AF-A0A317SXM8-F1
#
_cell.length_a   1.000
_cell.length_b   1.000
_cell.length_c   1.000
_cell.angle_alpha   90.00
_cell.angle_beta   90.00
_cell.angle_gamma   90.00
#
_symmetry.space_group_name_H-M   'P 1'
#
loop_
_entity.id
_entity.type
_entity.pdbx_description
1 polymer ?
#
loop_
_entity_poly.entity_id
_entity_poly.type
_entity_poly.pdbx_seq_one_letter_code
_entity_poly.pdbx_strand_id
1 'polypeptide(L)'
;MTERGEFMKGKEVIRLVPEEEGDEGAVGGTIGRPKVITAKTGPHKLLMEDAGGRGVYGIELRDIQGIQVDMPMGTKMVLKNVTVARGILLLTPANTLVLGGKVEALNQQYLANRKQVLNAALEKLRSQS
;
A
#
# COMPACT_ATOMS: atom_id res chain seq x y z
N MET A 1 -12.13 10.41 -23.35
CA MET A 1 -11.92 9.63 -22.11
C MET A 1 -12.42 10.47 -20.97
N THR A 2 -13.52 10.06 -20.34
CA THR A 2 -14.19 10.82 -19.31
C THR A 2 -13.30 10.85 -18.06
N GLU A 3 -12.82 12.04 -17.70
CA GLU A 3 -12.22 12.29 -16.39
C GLU A 3 -13.22 11.79 -15.33
N ARG A 4 -12.77 10.86 -14.51
CA ARG A 4 -13.58 10.33 -13.40
C ARG A 4 -13.98 11.54 -12.55
N GLY A 5 -15.27 11.82 -12.48
CA GLY A 5 -15.84 13.05 -11.91
C GLY A 5 -15.47 13.25 -10.45
N GLU A 6 -14.33 13.89 -10.20
CA GLU A 6 -13.90 14.38 -8.91
C GLU A 6 -14.34 15.84 -8.79
N PHE A 7 -15.44 16.09 -8.09
CA PHE A 7 -15.83 17.45 -7.71
C PHE A 7 -15.09 17.85 -6.44
N MET A 8 -14.21 18.86 -6.52
CA MET A 8 -13.62 19.49 -5.33
C MET A 8 -14.48 20.67 -4.86
N LYS A 9 -14.95 20.63 -3.62
CA LYS A 9 -15.38 21.83 -2.88
C LYS A 9 -14.52 21.93 -1.62
N GLY A 10 -13.37 22.61 -1.73
CA GLY A 10 -12.43 22.77 -0.62
C GLY A 10 -11.41 21.62 -0.48
N LYS A 11 -10.62 21.65 0.60
CA LYS A 11 -9.47 20.76 0.87
C LYS A 11 -9.88 19.36 1.40
N GLU A 12 -11.01 18.79 0.95
CA GLU A 12 -11.41 17.45 1.37
C GLU A 12 -12.00 16.66 0.19
N VAL A 13 -11.53 15.43 0.01
CA VAL A 13 -12.02 14.48 -0.99
C VAL A 13 -12.85 13.43 -0.26
N ILE A 14 -14.18 13.46 -0.44
CA ILE A 14 -15.11 12.48 0.16
C ILE A 14 -15.32 11.34 -0.85
N ARG A 15 -14.83 10.14 -0.52
CA ARG A 15 -15.11 8.92 -1.29
C ARG A 15 -16.37 8.27 -0.73
N LEU A 16 -17.47 8.33 -1.49
CA LEU A 16 -18.68 7.56 -1.22
C LEU A 16 -18.42 6.09 -1.53
N VAL A 17 -18.44 5.23 -0.51
CA VAL A 17 -18.45 3.77 -0.66
C VAL A 17 -19.87 3.32 -0.31
N PRO A 18 -20.54 2.51 -1.16
CA PRO A 18 -21.83 1.91 -0.80
C PRO A 18 -21.66 0.94 0.37
N GLU A 19 -22.60 0.96 1.31
CA GLU A 19 -22.61 0.10 2.49
C GLU A 19 -22.83 -1.36 2.08
N GLU A 20 -21.89 -2.25 2.41
CA GLU A 20 -22.16 -3.69 2.48
C GLU A 20 -22.42 -4.06 3.95
N GLU A 21 -23.58 -4.67 4.20
CA GLU A 21 -24.05 -5.12 5.51
C GLU A 21 -23.23 -6.31 6.03
N GLY A 22 -22.76 -6.21 7.28
CA GLY A 22 -22.45 -7.37 8.12
C GLY A 22 -21.05 -7.37 8.78
N ASP A 23 -20.99 -7.04 10.07
CA ASP A 23 -20.56 -7.98 11.13
C ASP A 23 -20.78 -7.35 12.52
N GLU A 24 -21.48 -8.08 13.39
CA GLU A 24 -21.88 -7.65 14.72
C GLU A 24 -20.77 -7.94 15.75
N GLY A 25 -20.33 -6.91 16.49
CA GLY A 25 -19.68 -7.14 17.79
C GLY A 25 -18.57 -6.15 18.17
N ALA A 26 -18.94 -5.08 18.88
CA ALA A 26 -18.18 -4.56 20.03
C ALA A 26 -18.91 -3.35 20.64
N VAL A 27 -19.55 -3.59 21.78
CA VAL A 27 -20.17 -2.59 22.66
C VAL A 27 -19.08 -1.75 23.35
N GLY A 28 -19.19 -0.42 23.30
CA GLY A 28 -18.37 0.49 24.09
C GLY A 28 -18.31 1.91 23.51
N GLY A 29 -19.22 2.78 23.93
CA GLY A 29 -19.46 4.10 23.34
C GLY A 29 -18.35 5.14 23.58
N THR A 30 -17.99 5.84 22.51
CA THR A 30 -17.55 7.23 22.55
C THR A 30 -18.12 7.92 21.31
N ILE A 31 -19.11 8.78 21.53
CA ILE A 31 -19.85 9.50 20.49
C ILE A 31 -18.94 10.60 19.92
N GLY A 32 -18.75 10.64 18.59
CA GLY A 32 -18.33 11.88 17.91
C GLY A 32 -16.99 11.90 17.18
N ARG A 33 -16.37 10.77 16.84
CA ARG A 33 -15.37 10.74 15.76
C ARG A 33 -15.77 9.65 14.77
N PRO A 34 -15.91 9.96 13.46
CA PRO A 34 -16.02 8.89 12.49
C PRO A 34 -14.76 8.04 12.66
N LYS A 35 -14.95 6.77 13.03
CA LYS A 35 -13.88 5.79 12.99
C LYS A 35 -13.48 5.78 11.52
N VAL A 36 -12.33 6.36 11.18
CA VAL A 36 -11.77 6.22 9.84
C VAL A 36 -11.50 4.72 9.72
N ILE A 37 -12.46 4.01 9.13
CA ILE A 37 -12.25 2.63 8.73
C ILE A 37 -11.26 2.76 7.59
N THR A 38 -9.97 2.69 7.91
CA THR A 38 -8.94 2.44 6.92
C THR A 38 -9.25 1.06 6.37
N ALA A 39 -10.01 1.04 5.27
CA ALA A 39 -10.25 -0.19 4.52
C ALA A 39 -8.90 -0.86 4.28
N LYS A 40 -8.76 -2.11 4.70
CA LYS A 40 -7.53 -2.87 4.51
C LYS A 40 -7.26 -2.92 3.02
N THR A 41 -6.17 -2.33 2.56
CA THR A 41 -5.82 -2.21 1.12
C THR A 41 -5.28 -3.51 0.53
N GLY A 42 -5.52 -4.63 1.22
CA GLY A 42 -5.18 -5.97 0.81
C GLY A 42 -3.78 -6.39 1.25
N PRO A 43 -3.41 -7.66 0.98
CA PRO A 43 -2.03 -8.09 1.10
C PRO A 43 -1.18 -7.37 0.05
N HIS A 44 -0.12 -6.70 0.49
CA HIS A 44 0.78 -5.98 -0.40
C HIS A 44 1.91 -6.89 -0.91
N LYS A 45 2.28 -6.72 -2.18
CA LYS A 45 3.52 -7.26 -2.74
C LYS A 45 4.57 -6.16 -2.76
N LEU A 46 5.67 -6.39 -2.04
CA LEU A 46 6.77 -5.45 -1.91
C LEU A 46 7.95 -5.88 -2.76
N LEU A 47 8.57 -4.92 -3.45
CA LEU A 47 9.94 -5.05 -3.93
C LEU A 47 10.84 -4.39 -2.89
N MET A 48 11.78 -5.16 -2.34
CA MET A 48 12.68 -4.72 -1.30
C MET A 48 14.12 -4.89 -1.78
N GLU A 49 15.00 -4.01 -1.33
CA GLU A 49 16.42 -4.01 -1.72
C GLU A 49 17.28 -3.94 -0.47
N ASP A 50 18.33 -4.76 -0.41
CA ASP A 50 19.35 -4.66 0.63
C ASP A 50 20.34 -3.53 0.36
N ALA A 51 21.28 -3.29 1.28
CA ALA A 51 22.30 -2.25 1.10
C ALA A 51 23.26 -2.50 -0.07
N GLY A 52 23.30 -3.73 -0.60
CA GLY A 52 24.13 -4.11 -1.75
C GLY A 52 23.39 -4.02 -3.09
N GLY A 53 22.14 -3.55 -3.11
CA GLY A 53 21.33 -3.46 -4.34
C GLY A 53 20.62 -4.76 -4.72
N ARG A 54 20.61 -5.77 -3.84
CA ARG A 54 19.97 -7.06 -4.15
C ARG A 54 18.46 -6.97 -3.93
N GLY A 55 17.71 -7.04 -5.01
CA GLY A 55 16.25 -7.05 -5.00
C GLY A 55 15.65 -8.39 -4.57
N VAL A 56 14.62 -8.35 -3.73
CA VAL A 56 13.80 -9.50 -3.34
C VAL A 56 12.32 -9.11 -3.28
N TYR A 57 11.44 -10.03 -3.65
CA TYR A 57 10.00 -9.84 -3.47
C TYR A 57 9.54 -10.37 -2.11
N GLY A 58 8.70 -9.60 -1.43
CA GLY A 58 7.93 -10.03 -0.27
C GLY A 58 6.44 -9.97 -0.55
N ILE A 59 5.68 -10.86 0.06
CA ILE A 59 4.22 -10.77 0.10
C ILE A 59 3.75 -10.76 1.54
N GLU A 60 2.84 -9.86 1.83
CA GLU A 60 2.16 -9.77 3.11
C GLU A 60 1.20 -10.96 3.27
N LEU A 61 1.55 -11.89 4.15
CA LEU A 61 0.74 -13.07 4.47
C LEU A 61 -0.27 -12.75 5.58
N ARG A 62 0.06 -11.80 6.46
CA ARG A 62 -0.80 -11.23 7.50
C ARG A 62 -0.55 -9.74 7.57
N ASP A 63 -1.60 -8.96 7.84
CA ASP A 63 -1.54 -7.50 7.91
C ASP A 63 -0.41 -7.01 8.84
N ILE A 64 0.50 -6.18 8.32
CA ILE A 64 1.60 -5.55 9.04
C ILE A 64 1.36 -4.05 9.10
N GLN A 65 1.33 -3.51 10.32
CA GLN A 65 1.17 -2.08 10.52
C GLN A 65 2.30 -1.29 9.84
N GLY A 66 1.91 -0.30 9.03
CA GLY A 66 2.84 0.57 8.30
C GLY A 66 3.13 0.13 6.87
N ILE A 67 2.69 -1.05 6.44
CA ILE A 67 2.67 -1.43 5.03
C ILE A 67 1.37 -0.91 4.40
N GLN A 68 1.51 -0.07 3.38
CA GLN A 68 0.41 0.53 2.64
C GLN A 68 0.89 1.01 1.27
N VAL A 69 -0.02 1.16 0.30
CA VAL A 69 0.31 1.55 -1.09
C VAL A 69 0.98 2.92 -1.18
N ASP A 70 0.66 3.84 -0.28
CA ASP A 70 1.17 5.21 -0.23
C ASP A 70 2.39 5.40 0.69
N MET A 71 2.99 4.30 1.17
CA MET A 71 4.23 4.40 1.95
C MET A 71 5.38 5.02 1.14
N PRO A 72 6.24 5.85 1.75
CA PRO A 72 7.34 6.48 1.04
C PRO A 72 8.35 5.48 0.46
N MET A 73 8.95 5.82 -0.69
CA MET A 73 10.03 5.00 -1.23
C MET A 73 11.25 5.02 -0.31
N GLY A 74 11.85 3.85 -0.15
CA GLY A 74 13.01 3.66 0.71
C GLY A 74 12.69 3.57 2.21
N THR A 75 11.43 3.38 2.59
CA THR A 75 11.06 2.97 3.96
C THR A 75 11.86 1.74 4.38
N LYS A 76 12.39 1.79 5.61
CA LYS A 76 13.25 0.75 6.17
C LYS A 76 12.43 -0.23 6.99
N MET A 77 12.84 -1.48 6.95
CA MET A 77 12.19 -2.59 7.62
C MET A 77 13.25 -3.52 8.19
N VAL A 78 12.96 -4.14 9.33
CA VAL A 78 13.78 -5.21 9.93
C VAL A 78 13.05 -6.52 9.71
N LEU A 79 13.78 -7.50 9.18
CA LEU A 79 13.30 -8.85 8.94
C LEU A 79 14.01 -9.81 9.89
N LYS A 80 13.27 -10.71 10.53
CA LYS A 80 13.83 -11.69 11.46
C LYS A 80 13.12 -13.03 11.30
N ASN A 81 13.88 -14.10 11.05
CA ASN A 81 13.36 -15.46 10.90
C ASN A 81 12.22 -15.56 9.86
N VAL A 82 12.40 -14.92 8.70
CA VAL A 82 11.40 -14.89 7.63
C VAL A 82 11.44 -16.20 6.84
N THR A 83 10.27 -16.82 6.67
CA THR A 83 10.12 -17.98 5.78
C THR A 83 10.20 -17.53 4.32
N VAL A 84 10.99 -18.25 3.53
CA VAL A 84 11.10 -18.05 2.08
C VAL A 84 10.43 -19.20 1.36
N ALA A 85 9.47 -18.91 0.48
CA ALA A 85 8.81 -19.90 -0.35
C ALA A 85 8.86 -19.47 -1.83
N ARG A 86 9.41 -20.34 -2.69
CA ARG A 86 9.57 -20.06 -4.14
C ARG A 86 10.29 -18.74 -4.43
N GLY A 87 11.27 -18.38 -3.59
CA GLY A 87 12.03 -17.14 -3.73
C GLY A 87 11.30 -15.86 -3.26
N ILE A 88 10.14 -16.00 -2.60
CA ILE A 88 9.36 -14.88 -2.06
C ILE A 88 9.41 -14.93 -0.53
N LEU A 89 9.61 -13.77 0.09
CA LEU A 89 9.55 -13.61 1.54
C LEU A 89 8.10 -13.59 2.03
N LEU A 90 7.76 -14.47 2.97
CA LEU A 90 6.43 -14.53 3.58
C LEU A 90 6.38 -13.63 4.81
N LEU A 91 5.86 -12.42 4.64
CA LEU A 91 5.89 -11.37 5.65
C LEU A 91 4.68 -11.51 6.59
N THR A 92 4.94 -11.45 7.90
CA THR A 92 3.92 -11.38 8.95
C THR A 92 4.38 -10.41 10.05
N PRO A 93 3.47 -9.94 10.94
CA PRO A 93 3.86 -9.07 12.06
C PRO A 93 4.92 -9.66 12.99
N ALA A 94 5.04 -10.99 13.06
CA ALA A 94 6.00 -11.65 13.93
C ALA A 94 7.45 -11.62 13.39
N ASN A 95 7.62 -11.44 12.08
CA ASN A 95 8.93 -11.53 11.42
C ASN A 95 9.35 -10.23 10.71
N THR A 96 8.50 -9.21 10.71
CA THR A 96 8.69 -7.96 9.98
C THR A 96 8.33 -6.77 10.87
N LEU A 97 9.28 -5.85 11.03
CA LEU A 97 9.10 -4.58 11.73
C LEU A 97 9.34 -3.42 10.77
N VAL A 98 8.36 -2.54 10.61
CA VAL A 98 8.50 -1.31 9.80
C VAL A 98 9.14 -0.21 10.66
N LEU A 99 10.30 0.28 10.24
CA LEU A 99 10.99 1.40 10.90
C LEU A 99 10.56 2.77 10.33
N GLY A 100 9.98 2.79 9.13
CA GLY A 100 9.61 4.02 8.44
C GLY A 100 10.79 4.67 7.72
N GLY A 101 10.74 6.00 7.61
CA GLY A 101 11.73 6.78 6.86
C GLY A 101 11.49 6.75 5.35
N LYS A 102 12.34 7.49 4.63
CA LYS A 102 12.26 7.69 3.18
C LYS A 102 13.62 8.02 2.59
N VAL A 103 13.82 7.69 1.32
CA VAL A 103 14.97 8.14 0.52
C VAL A 103 14.46 9.19 -0.45
N GLU A 104 14.83 10.45 -0.23
CA GLU A 104 14.17 11.57 -0.92
C GLU A 104 14.31 11.53 -2.44
N ALA A 105 15.51 11.22 -2.94
CA ALA A 105 15.74 11.10 -4.38
C ALA A 105 14.82 10.05 -5.02
N LEU A 106 14.71 8.86 -4.41
CA LEU A 106 13.85 7.77 -4.90
C LEU A 106 12.36 8.14 -4.79
N ASN A 107 11.95 8.76 -3.68
CA ASN A 107 10.57 9.08 -3.45
C ASN A 107 10.06 10.19 -4.39
N GLN A 108 10.87 11.23 -4.60
CA GLN A 108 10.55 12.29 -5.57
C GLN A 108 10.47 11.74 -6.99
N GLN A 109 11.45 10.92 -7.40
CA GLN A 109 11.46 10.29 -8.71
C GLN A 109 10.23 9.39 -8.91
N TYR A 110 9.86 8.58 -7.92
CA TYR A 110 8.68 7.74 -8.00
C TYR A 110 7.39 8.55 -8.13
N LEU A 111 7.20 9.56 -7.28
CA LEU A 111 5.98 10.38 -7.29
C LEU A 111 5.81 11.14 -8.60
N ALA A 112 6.90 11.66 -9.19
CA ALA A 112 6.88 12.35 -10.47
C ALA A 112 6.48 11.41 -11.62
N ASN A 113 6.97 10.17 -11.61
CA ASN A 113 6.87 9.27 -12.77
C ASN A 113 5.76 8.21 -12.67
N ARG A 114 5.20 7.92 -11.48
CA ARG A 114 4.29 6.79 -11.26
C ARG A 114 3.08 6.75 -12.21
N LYS A 115 2.50 7.90 -12.53
CA LYS A 115 1.33 8.00 -13.43
C LYS A 115 1.72 7.66 -14.87
N GLN A 116 2.87 8.17 -15.32
CA GLN A 116 3.39 7.91 -16.66
C GLN A 116 3.73 6.42 -16.83
N VAL A 117 4.39 5.81 -15.83
CA VAL A 117 4.70 4.38 -15.82
C VAL A 117 3.44 3.53 -15.91
N LEU A 118 2.40 3.88 -15.13
CA LEU A 118 1.13 3.15 -15.15
C LEU A 118 0.42 3.27 -16.51
N ASN A 119 0.36 4.47 -17.10
CA ASN A 119 -0.25 4.68 -18.41
C ASN A 119 0.47 3.88 -19.51
N ALA A 120 1.80 3.89 -19.49
CA ALA A 120 2.59 3.10 -20.45
C ALA A 120 2.35 1.59 -20.30
N ALA A 121 2.16 1.10 -19.07
CA ALA A 121 1.79 -0.31 -18.83
C ALA A 121 0.37 -0.63 -19.36
N LEU A 122 -0.58 0.28 -19.20
CA LEU A 122 -1.95 0.12 -19.73
C LEU A 122 -1.97 0.09 -21.26
N GLU A 123 -1.20 0.95 -21.92
CA GLU A 123 -1.08 0.97 -23.38
C GLU A 123 -0.52 -0.35 -23.92
N LYS A 124 0.54 -0.89 -23.27
CA LYS A 124 1.10 -2.20 -23.62
C LYS A 124 0.10 -3.33 -23.45
N LEU A 125 -0.69 -3.31 -22.38
CA LEU A 125 -1.71 -4.34 -22.15
C LEU A 125 -2.78 -4.31 -23.25
N ARG A 126 -3.21 -3.11 -23.66
CA ARG A 126 -4.20 -2.92 -24.73
C ARG A 126 -3.70 -3.33 -26.10
N SER A 127 -2.41 -3.17 -26.40
CA SER A 127 -1.86 -3.60 -27.69
C SER A 127 -1.64 -5.11 -27.79
N GLN A 128 -1.73 -5.83 -26.67
CA GLN A 128 -1.59 -7.30 -26.62
C GLN A 128 -2.94 -8.03 -26.59
N SER A 129 -4.04 -7.29 -26.45
CA SER A 129 -5.42 -7.82 -26.50
C SER A 129 -6.01 -7.61 -27.89
#